data_AF-A0A0F9E5N4-F1
#
_entry.id   AF-A0A0F9E5N4-F1
#
_cell.length_a   1.000
_cell.length_b   1.000
_cell.length_c   1.000
_cell.angle_alpha   90.00
_cell.angle_beta   90.00
_cell.angle_gamma   90.00
#
_symmetry.space_group_name_H-M   'P 1'
#
loop_
_entity.id
_entity.type
_entity.pdbx_description
1 polymer ?
#
loop_
_entity_poly.entity_id
_entity_poly.type
_entity_poly.pdbx_seq_one_letter_code
_entity_poly.pdbx_strand_id
1 'polypeptide(L)'
;MELRRQVSSELKLRKYVTNTALVLAIVYVFGTLIFSTMGFLHYMEVKEKHSAISRELDRIEAANGQYRTSLANHKNDTYYLEKYARENFGMSGPRELIFLYK
;
A
#
# COMPACT_ATOMS: atom_id res chain seq x y z
N MET A 1 44.60 53.82 18.14
CA MET A 1 44.66 52.56 17.36
C MET A 1 43.88 51.42 18.05
N GLU A 2 43.72 51.45 19.37
CA GLU A 2 43.11 50.37 20.16
C GLU A 2 41.60 50.20 19.95
N LEU A 3 40.86 51.31 19.75
CA LEU A 3 39.40 51.28 19.56
C LEU A 3 38.96 50.46 18.33
N ARG A 4 39.73 50.52 17.23
CA ARG A 4 39.45 49.73 16.01
C ARG A 4 39.64 48.22 16.24
N ARG A 5 40.58 47.83 17.10
CA ARG A 5 40.82 46.42 17.44
C ARG A 5 39.68 45.87 18.30
N GLN A 6 39.22 46.64 19.29
CA GLN A 6 38.11 46.26 20.16
C GLN A 6 36.78 46.09 19.39
N VAL A 7 36.44 47.06 18.54
CA VAL A 7 35.25 46.95 17.68
C VAL A 7 35.35 45.73 16.75
N SER A 8 36.53 45.43 16.21
CA SER A 8 36.71 44.27 15.33
C SER A 8 36.61 42.91 16.06
N SER A 9 37.01 42.82 17.33
CA SER A 9 36.87 41.60 18.14
C SER A 9 35.41 41.35 18.54
N GLU A 10 34.68 42.39 18.90
CA GLU A 10 33.25 42.28 19.23
C GLU A 10 32.41 41.87 18.00
N LEU A 11 32.72 42.44 16.83
CA LEU A 11 32.09 42.04 15.57
C LEU A 11 32.38 40.59 15.20
N LYS A 12 33.61 40.10 15.45
CA LYS A 12 33.96 38.69 15.22
C LYS A 12 33.19 37.77 16.17
N LEU A 13 33.14 38.09 17.46
CA LEU A 13 32.40 37.30 18.44
C LEU A 13 30.92 37.22 18.10
N ARG A 14 30.30 38.35 17.74
CA ARG A 14 28.89 38.40 17.32
C ARG A 14 28.64 37.55 16.08
N LYS A 15 29.54 37.58 15.09
CA LYS A 15 29.47 36.70 13.91
C LYS A 15 29.54 35.22 14.29
N TYR A 16 30.44 34.83 15.20
CA TYR A 16 30.52 33.45 15.66
C TYR A 16 29.23 33.02 16.36
N VAL A 17 28.69 33.83 17.27
CA VAL A 17 27.44 33.53 17.98
C VAL A 17 26.27 33.39 16.99
N THR A 18 26.12 34.32 16.04
CA THR A 18 25.07 34.23 15.02
C THR A 18 25.25 33.02 14.11
N ASN A 19 26.48 32.70 13.71
CA ASN A 19 26.76 31.54 12.87
C ASN A 19 26.45 30.22 13.61
N THR A 20 26.83 30.10 14.88
CA THR A 20 26.51 28.92 15.69
C THR A 20 25.02 28.77 15.90
N ALA A 21 24.29 29.86 16.18
CA ALA A 21 22.83 29.84 16.28
C ALA A 21 22.17 29.41 14.97
N LEU A 22 22.66 29.90 13.83
CA LEU A 22 22.18 29.52 12.50
C LEU A 22 22.41 28.03 12.22
N VAL A 23 23.61 27.52 12.53
CA VAL A 23 23.92 26.08 12.38
C VAL A 23 23.00 25.23 13.24
N LEU A 24 22.76 25.60 14.50
CA LEU A 24 21.84 24.87 15.37
C LEU A 24 20.40 24.88 14.84
N ALA A 25 19.93 26.01 14.33
CA ALA A 25 18.61 26.11 13.71
C ALA A 25 18.49 25.21 12.47
N ILE A 26 19.51 25.19 11.61
CA ILE A 26 19.58 24.32 10.45
C ILE A 26 19.52 22.84 10.88
N VAL A 27 20.36 22.43 11.83
CA VAL A 27 20.39 21.05 12.33
C VAL A 27 19.03 20.65 12.90
N TYR A 28 18.37 21.54 13.64
CA TYR A 28 17.04 21.28 14.18
C TYR A 28 15.99 21.09 13.08
N VAL A 29 15.97 21.96 12.06
CA VAL A 29 15.03 21.85 10.93
C VAL A 29 15.27 20.57 10.14
N PHE A 30 16.53 20.24 9.83
CA PHE A 30 16.85 19.01 9.09
C PHE A 30 16.55 17.76 9.92
N GLY A 31 16.87 17.77 11.23
CA GLY A 31 16.54 16.68 12.13
C GLY A 31 15.03 16.43 12.20
N THR A 32 14.23 17.48 12.38
CA THR A 32 12.77 17.37 12.39
C THR A 32 12.22 16.93 11.04
N LEU A 33 12.75 17.41 9.92
CA LEU A 33 12.27 17.03 8.58
C LEU A 33 12.53 15.54 8.26
N ILE A 34 13.65 15.00 8.72
CA ILE A 34 14.02 13.59 8.48
C ILE A 34 13.31 12.65 9.46
N PHE A 35 13.32 12.99 10.76
CA PHE A 35 12.93 12.09 11.85
C PHE A 35 11.54 12.37 12.46
N SER A 36 10.82 13.40 12.01
CA SER A 36 9.44 13.62 12.47
C SER A 36 8.52 12.47 12.05
N THR A 37 7.43 12.31 12.79
CA THR A 37 6.36 11.35 12.50
C THR A 37 5.74 11.54 11.10
N MET A 38 5.78 12.76 10.54
CA MET A 38 5.41 13.03 9.14
C MET A 38 6.64 13.36 8.26
N GLY A 39 7.82 12.96 8.71
CA GLY A 39 9.08 13.22 8.03
C GLY A 39 9.31 12.34 6.80
N PHE A 40 10.47 12.56 6.18
CA PHE A 40 10.86 11.89 4.94
C PHE A 40 10.89 10.36 5.06
N LEU A 41 11.40 9.82 6.18
CA LEU A 41 11.46 8.38 6.40
C LEU A 41 10.08 7.74 6.46
N HIS A 42 9.14 8.39 7.15
CA HIS A 42 7.76 7.92 7.23
C HIS A 42 7.07 7.92 5.87
N TYR A 43 7.30 8.97 5.06
CA TYR A 43 6.78 9.04 3.70
C TYR A 43 7.27 7.86 2.83
N MET A 44 8.55 7.50 2.93
CA MET A 44 9.09 6.35 2.20
C MET A 44 8.43 5.04 2.63
N GLU A 45 8.27 4.81 3.93
CA GLU A 45 7.64 3.60 4.45
C GLU A 45 6.17 3.47 3.99
N VAL A 46 5.41 4.56 4.08
CA VAL A 46 4.01 4.60 3.62
C VAL A 46 3.92 4.35 2.12
N LYS A 47 4.82 4.93 1.33
CA LYS A 47 4.86 4.74 -0.12
C LYS A 47 5.16 3.28 -0.49
N GLU A 48 6.07 2.63 0.21
CA GLU A 48 6.39 1.22 -0.01
C GLU A 48 5.20 0.32 0.33
N LYS A 49 4.56 0.55 1.49
CA LYS A 49 3.34 -0.17 1.90
C LYS A 49 2.21 0.01 0.87
N HIS A 50 1.98 1.23 0.41
CA HIS A 50 1.00 1.51 -0.64
C HIS A 50 1.31 0.74 -1.93
N SER A 51 2.58 0.71 -2.36
CA SER A 51 2.99 -0.05 -3.54
C SER A 51 2.83 -1.56 -3.38
N ALA A 52 3.10 -2.11 -2.18
CA ALA A 52 2.87 -3.51 -1.89
C ALA A 52 1.38 -3.87 -1.96
N ILE A 53 0.52 -3.09 -1.30
CA ILE A 53 -0.94 -3.29 -1.28
C ILE A 53 -1.52 -3.16 -2.69
N SER A 54 -1.11 -2.17 -3.47
CA SER A 54 -1.58 -1.99 -4.85
C SER A 54 -1.25 -3.22 -5.71
N ARG A 55 -0.04 -3.77 -5.59
CA ARG A 55 0.33 -4.98 -6.34
C ARG A 55 -0.46 -6.21 -5.89
N GLU A 56 -0.79 -6.31 -4.61
CA GLU A 56 -1.64 -7.38 -4.10
C GLU A 56 -3.07 -7.25 -4.63
N LEU A 57 -3.62 -6.04 -4.66
CA LEU A 57 -4.92 -5.75 -5.25
C LEU A 57 -4.97 -6.18 -6.72
N ASP A 58 -3.99 -5.78 -7.52
CA ASP A 58 -3.91 -6.12 -8.95
C ASP A 58 -3.85 -7.65 -9.16
N ARG A 59 -3.11 -8.37 -8.29
CA ARG A 59 -3.03 -9.84 -8.34
C ARG A 59 -4.37 -10.49 -8.00
N ILE A 60 -5.05 -10.02 -6.96
CA ILE A 60 -6.36 -10.55 -6.55
C ILE A 60 -7.40 -10.27 -7.64
N GLU A 61 -7.38 -9.08 -8.23
CA GLU A 61 -8.30 -8.72 -9.31
C GLU A 61 -8.09 -9.57 -10.56
N ALA A 62 -6.83 -9.79 -10.96
CA ALA A 62 -6.49 -10.70 -12.06
C ALA A 62 -6.94 -12.14 -11.78
N ALA A 63 -6.71 -12.65 -10.57
CA ALA A 63 -7.15 -13.98 -10.16
C ALA A 63 -8.68 -14.10 -10.19
N ASN A 64 -9.40 -13.10 -9.67
CA ASN A 64 -10.85 -13.05 -9.74
C ASN A 64 -11.37 -13.05 -11.19
N GLY A 65 -10.71 -12.32 -12.10
CA GLY A 65 -11.02 -12.36 -13.53
C GLY A 65 -10.89 -13.76 -14.12
N GLN A 66 -9.81 -14.47 -13.80
CA GLN A 66 -9.58 -15.84 -14.25
C GLN A 66 -10.60 -16.82 -13.66
N TYR A 67 -10.92 -16.70 -12.37
CA TYR A 67 -11.94 -17.54 -11.73
C TYR A 67 -13.33 -17.29 -12.31
N ARG A 68 -13.70 -16.03 -12.57
CA ARG A 68 -14.99 -15.71 -13.20
C ARG A 68 -15.09 -16.27 -14.61
N THR A 69 -14.00 -16.22 -15.37
CA THR A 69 -13.93 -16.80 -16.72
C THR A 69 -14.04 -18.32 -16.66
N SER A 70 -13.32 -18.96 -15.74
CA SER A 70 -13.38 -20.41 -15.52
C SER A 70 -14.77 -20.84 -15.07
N LEU A 71 -15.39 -20.10 -14.14
CA LEU A 71 -16.75 -20.36 -13.67
C LEU A 71 -17.78 -20.16 -14.78
N ALA A 72 -17.62 -19.18 -15.67
CA ALA A 72 -18.48 -19.00 -16.82
C ALA A 72 -18.36 -20.19 -17.80
N ASN A 73 -17.14 -20.67 -18.03
CA ASN A 73 -16.89 -21.86 -18.85
C ASN A 73 -17.50 -23.12 -18.23
N HIS A 74 -17.42 -23.28 -16.90
CA HIS A 74 -18.04 -24.41 -16.19
C HIS A 74 -19.56 -24.30 -16.06
N LYS A 75 -20.13 -23.09 -15.94
CA LYS A 75 -21.58 -22.88 -15.87
C LYS A 75 -22.28 -23.07 -17.22
N ASN A 76 -21.58 -22.81 -18.32
CA ASN A 76 -22.07 -23.07 -19.67
C ASN A 76 -21.95 -24.55 -20.07
N ASP A 77 -21.33 -25.37 -19.22
CA ASP A 77 -21.36 -26.82 -19.39
C ASP A 77 -22.71 -27.34 -18.88
N THR A 78 -23.68 -27.39 -19.79
CA THR A 78 -25.05 -27.89 -19.55
C THR A 78 -25.06 -29.22 -18.81
N TYR A 79 -24.03 -30.05 -19.03
CA TYR A 79 -23.84 -31.33 -18.38
C TYR A 79 -23.55 -31.21 -16.87
N TYR A 80 -22.76 -30.22 -16.46
CA TYR A 80 -22.48 -29.97 -15.05
C TYR A 80 -23.72 -29.48 -14.30
N LEU A 81 -24.48 -28.57 -14.92
CA LEU A 81 -25.72 -28.06 -14.35
C LEU A 81 -26.78 -29.18 -14.20
N GLU A 82 -26.89 -30.03 -15.21
CA GLU A 82 -27.78 -31.19 -15.20
C GLU A 82 -27.35 -32.23 -14.15
N LYS A 83 -26.06 -32.55 -14.06
CA LYS A 83 -25.52 -33.45 -13.03
C LYS A 83 -25.78 -32.91 -11.63
N TYR A 84 -25.50 -31.62 -11.38
CA TYR A 84 -25.73 -30.98 -10.09
C TYR A 84 -27.22 -30.96 -9.69
N ALA A 85 -28.12 -30.72 -10.66
CA ALA A 85 -29.56 -30.76 -10.46
C ALA A 85 -30.07 -32.18 -10.12
N ARG A 86 -29.54 -33.20 -10.81
CA ARG A 86 -29.85 -34.61 -10.55
C ARG A 86 -29.36 -35.06 -9.16
N GLU A 87 -28.14 -34.68 -8.77
CA GLU A 87 -27.51 -35.12 -7.52
C GLU A 87 -28.03 -34.38 -6.28
N ASN A 88 -28.28 -33.07 -6.35
CA ASN A 88 -28.63 -32.26 -5.18
C ASN A 88 -30.13 -31.96 -5.04
N PHE A 89 -30.87 -31.96 -6.14
CA PHE A 89 -32.29 -31.61 -6.14
C PHE A 89 -33.20 -32.75 -6.58
N GLY A 90 -32.63 -33.91 -6.95
CA GLY A 90 -33.40 -35.07 -7.43
C GLY A 90 -34.23 -34.78 -8.68
N MET A 91 -33.89 -33.71 -9.41
CA MET A 91 -34.63 -33.30 -10.60
C MET A 91 -34.30 -34.24 -11.76
N SER A 92 -35.33 -34.92 -12.31
CA SER A 92 -35.25 -35.56 -13.62
C SER A 92 -35.77 -34.63 -14.70
N GLY A 93 -35.31 -34.82 -15.94
CA GLY A 93 -35.94 -34.16 -17.08
C GLY A 93 -37.44 -34.52 -17.16
N PRO A 94 -38.30 -33.69 -17.76
CA PRO A 94 -39.78 -33.82 -17.70
C PRO A 94 -40.36 -35.15 -18.22
N ARG A 95 -39.54 -36.09 -18.71
CA ARG A 95 -39.92 -37.44 -19.18
C ARG A 95 -39.02 -38.58 -18.67
N GLU A 96 -38.20 -38.37 -17.64
CA GLU A 96 -37.31 -39.42 -17.11
C GLU A 96 -37.83 -40.02 -15.78
N LEU A 97 -37.86 -41.36 -15.72
CA LEU A 97 -38.21 -42.16 -14.54
C LEU A 97 -36.95 -42.46 -13.71
N ILE A 98 -36.89 -41.98 -12.47
CA ILE A 98 -35.80 -42.30 -11.53
C ILE A 98 -36.18 -43.57 -10.75
N PHE A 99 -35.36 -44.61 -10.85
CA PHE A 99 -35.50 -45.83 -10.06
C PHE A 99 -34.71 -45.69 -8.75
N LEU A 100 -35.42 -45.51 -7.64
CA LEU A 100 -34.83 -45.60 -6.29
C LEU A 100 -34.85 -47.07 -5.87
N TYR A 101 -33.70 -47.73 -5.92
CA TYR A 101 -33.53 -49.04 -5.30
C TYR A 101 -33.27 -48.85 -3.81
N LYS A 102 -34.07 -49.52 -2.98
CA LYS A 102 -33.90 -49.62 -1.53
C LYS A 102 -33.31 -50.98 -1.17
#